data_AF-A0AAE1LM08-F1
#
_entry.id   AF-A0AAE1LM08-F1
#
_cell.length_a   1.000
_cell.length_b   1.000
_cell.length_c   1.000
_cell.angle_alpha   90.00
_cell.angle_beta   90.00
_cell.angle_gamma   90.00
#
_symmetry.space_group_name_H-M   'P 1'
#
loop_
_entity.id
_entity.type
_entity.pdbx_description
1 polymer ?
#
loop_
_entity_poly.entity_id
_entity_poly.type
_entity_poly.pdbx_seq_one_letter_code
_entity_poly.pdbx_strand_id
1 'polypeptide(L)'
;MNLRFQHPCTAPEVGGTGSGKTFFMNRLIENRNEMFSTTLEHIIFYYSEWQPLCDTLKSNHGVDFREDLTLLDDHPAGQGPKLIVMDDMMHEIKNLSIFFLSQCLFPNGLRQISLNTHYIMLFKTSRDLAQIRTFCMQVDPQHFRALLEAYEDATRAGYTYILFDFKPSQLDHLRMRTLIFPGESTVVYIPRAKYKREIDGRPLNHLMTMAPAAKTHKALLQVLLSAKLKFRKAILENSDRALVYAICEICDNLLRGNIPLSDSHKAKRKRHRHKIRELAQRGEGWTKKKERLQKGGAFLPLLLSTIASVLPSLLQ
;
A
#
# COMPACT_ATOMS: atom_id res chain seq x y z
N MET A 1 -11.07 -9.92 -2.29
CA MET A 1 -9.71 -9.86 -2.87
C MET A 1 -8.73 -10.45 -1.87
N ASN A 2 -7.88 -11.40 -2.27
CA ASN A 2 -6.99 -12.08 -1.34
C ASN A 2 -5.60 -11.42 -1.33
N LEU A 3 -5.20 -10.85 -0.20
CA LEU A 3 -3.91 -10.18 0.00
C LEU A 3 -2.88 -11.04 0.72
N ARG A 4 -3.30 -12.23 1.19
CA ARG A 4 -2.49 -13.16 1.96
C ARG A 4 -1.46 -13.85 1.08
N PHE A 5 -0.37 -14.30 1.69
CA PHE A 5 0.61 -15.16 1.02
C PHE A 5 -0.05 -16.48 0.60
N GLN A 6 0.18 -16.87 -0.65
CA GLN A 6 -0.39 -18.09 -1.21
C GLN A 6 0.64 -19.21 -1.22
N HIS A 7 0.36 -20.27 -0.47
CA HIS A 7 1.19 -21.47 -0.46
C HIS A 7 0.97 -22.32 -1.74
N PRO A 8 2.03 -22.94 -2.30
CA PRO A 8 3.44 -22.70 -2.03
C PRO A 8 3.90 -21.35 -2.62
N CYS A 9 4.98 -20.80 -2.07
CA CYS A 9 5.57 -19.55 -2.55
C CYS A 9 7.05 -19.42 -2.21
N THR A 10 7.74 -18.58 -2.97
CA THR A 10 9.13 -18.19 -2.74
C THR A 10 9.15 -16.68 -2.51
N ALA A 11 9.67 -16.24 -1.37
CA ALA A 11 9.54 -14.88 -0.86
C ALA A 11 10.86 -14.32 -0.28
N PRO A 12 11.82 -13.92 -1.14
CA PRO A 12 13.00 -13.15 -0.79
C PRO A 12 12.70 -11.93 0.11
N GLU A 13 13.44 -11.81 1.20
CA GLU A 13 13.50 -10.62 2.06
C GLU A 13 14.89 -10.00 1.96
N VAL A 14 14.99 -8.85 1.31
CA VAL A 14 16.28 -8.23 1.03
C VAL A 14 16.47 -6.94 1.81
N GLY A 15 17.57 -6.86 2.55
CA GLY A 15 18.00 -5.67 3.28
C GLY A 15 19.29 -5.92 4.04
N GLY A 16 20.02 -4.86 4.41
CA GLY A 16 21.27 -4.99 5.18
C GLY A 16 21.07 -5.60 6.58
N THR A 17 22.17 -5.89 7.28
CA THR A 17 22.14 -6.24 8.70
C THR A 17 21.41 -5.17 9.50
N GLY A 18 20.50 -5.60 10.40
CA GLY A 18 19.70 -4.68 11.21
C GLY A 18 18.55 -3.97 10.47
N SER A 19 18.22 -4.35 9.23
CA SER A 19 17.12 -3.71 8.47
C SER A 19 15.71 -4.08 8.95
N GLY A 20 15.56 -5.05 9.85
CA GLY A 20 14.27 -5.49 10.40
C GLY A 20 13.71 -6.80 9.81
N LYS A 21 14.47 -7.53 9.01
CA LYS A 21 14.06 -8.81 8.39
C LYS A 21 13.58 -9.85 9.42
N THR A 22 14.42 -10.19 10.40
CA THR A 22 14.05 -11.19 11.41
C THR A 22 12.84 -10.76 12.24
N PHE A 23 12.72 -9.46 12.52
CA PHE A 23 11.55 -8.92 13.20
C PHE A 23 10.26 -9.06 12.35
N PHE A 24 10.36 -8.82 11.05
CA PHE A 24 9.25 -9.08 10.12
C PHE A 24 8.86 -10.55 10.12
N MET A 25 9.83 -11.47 10.04
CA MET A 25 9.57 -12.91 10.05
C MET A 25 8.91 -13.37 11.35
N ASN A 26 9.32 -12.85 12.50
CA ASN A 26 8.65 -13.10 13.76
C ASN A 26 7.17 -12.70 13.71
N ARG A 27 6.88 -11.46 13.31
CA ARG A 27 5.49 -10.98 13.18
C ARG A 27 4.71 -11.82 12.18
N LEU A 28 5.34 -12.26 11.09
CA LEU A 28 4.71 -13.11 10.09
C LEU A 28 4.31 -14.47 10.65
N ILE A 29 5.19 -15.11 11.43
CA ILE A 29 4.93 -16.41 12.05
C ILE A 29 3.88 -16.29 13.15
N GLU A 30 3.94 -15.23 13.97
CA GLU A 30 2.94 -14.91 14.99
C GLU A 30 1.54 -14.77 14.36
N ASN A 31 1.44 -14.05 13.24
CA ASN A 31 0.18 -13.75 12.55
C ASN A 31 -0.13 -14.72 11.40
N ARG A 32 0.54 -15.89 11.34
CA ARG A 32 0.51 -16.79 10.16
C ARG A 32 -0.89 -17.19 9.68
N ASN A 33 -1.84 -17.36 10.60
CA ASN A 33 -3.20 -17.76 10.27
C ASN A 33 -3.98 -16.68 9.50
N GLU A 34 -3.63 -15.41 9.71
CA GLU A 34 -4.19 -14.27 8.98
C GLU A 34 -3.34 -13.86 7.78
N MET A 35 -2.04 -14.17 7.82
CA MET A 35 -1.08 -13.78 6.78
C MET A 35 -0.99 -14.77 5.62
N PHE A 36 -1.30 -16.06 5.84
CA PHE A 36 -1.32 -17.08 4.80
C PHE A 36 -2.75 -17.47 4.42
N SER A 37 -2.94 -17.79 3.14
CA SER A 37 -4.22 -18.27 2.63
C SER A 37 -4.54 -19.73 2.98
N THR A 38 -3.53 -20.45 3.47
CA THR A 38 -3.59 -21.84 3.92
C THR A 38 -3.00 -21.92 5.31
N THR A 39 -3.52 -22.80 6.16
CA THR A 39 -2.93 -23.11 7.46
C THR A 39 -1.59 -23.80 7.27
N LEU A 40 -0.54 -23.26 7.88
CA LEU A 40 0.79 -23.86 7.89
C LEU A 40 0.86 -24.88 9.04
N GLU A 41 1.14 -26.13 8.73
CA GLU A 41 1.21 -27.23 9.71
C GLU A 41 2.60 -27.34 10.34
N HIS A 42 3.65 -27.02 9.58
CA HIS A 42 5.04 -27.08 10.04
C HIS A 42 5.82 -25.82 9.65
N ILE A 43 6.63 -25.31 10.58
CA ILE A 43 7.46 -24.13 10.38
C ILE A 43 8.88 -24.47 10.79
N ILE A 44 9.82 -24.32 9.86
CA ILE A 44 11.24 -24.59 10.09
C ILE A 44 12.01 -23.30 9.86
N PHE A 45 12.87 -22.94 10.81
CA PHE A 45 13.69 -21.74 10.75
C PHE A 45 15.17 -22.14 10.77
N TYR A 46 15.84 -21.99 9.63
CA TYR A 46 17.27 -22.17 9.51
C TYR A 46 17.99 -20.86 9.84
N TYR A 47 18.97 -20.91 10.74
CA TYR A 47 19.71 -19.73 11.20
C TYR A 47 21.20 -20.01 11.27
N SER A 48 22.02 -19.01 10.98
CA SER A 48 23.47 -19.04 11.20
C SER A 48 23.87 -18.41 12.53
N GLU A 49 23.14 -17.38 12.97
CA GLU A 49 23.35 -16.69 14.23
C GLU A 49 22.05 -16.61 15.04
N TRP A 50 22.09 -17.02 16.31
CA TRP A 50 20.92 -16.94 17.19
C TRP A 50 20.58 -15.49 17.53
N GLN A 51 19.33 -15.09 17.30
CA GLN A 51 18.83 -13.76 17.68
C GLN A 51 17.83 -13.91 18.83
N PRO A 52 17.92 -13.10 19.92
CA PRO A 52 17.02 -13.22 21.08
C PRO A 52 15.52 -13.13 20.74
N LEU A 53 15.18 -12.42 19.67
CA LEU A 53 13.81 -12.36 19.16
C LEU A 53 13.25 -13.75 18.77
N CYS A 54 14.10 -14.74 18.46
CA CYS A 54 13.72 -16.10 18.11
C CYS A 54 13.24 -16.92 19.33
N ASP A 55 13.58 -16.50 20.56
CA ASP A 55 13.19 -17.21 21.79
C ASP A 55 11.66 -17.33 21.92
N THR A 56 10.95 -16.26 21.54
CA THR A 56 9.48 -16.22 21.57
C THR A 56 8.87 -17.20 20.56
N LEU A 57 9.44 -17.27 19.36
CA LEU A 57 8.98 -18.20 18.32
C LEU A 57 9.18 -19.65 18.74
N LYS A 58 10.34 -19.97 19.31
CA LYS A 58 10.68 -21.32 19.77
C LYS A 58 9.75 -21.77 20.89
N SER A 59 9.41 -20.87 21.81
CA SER A 59 8.61 -21.20 22.99
C SER A 59 7.10 -21.31 22.68
N ASN A 60 6.57 -20.46 21.79
CA ASN A 60 5.13 -20.23 21.70
C ASN A 60 4.50 -20.59 20.34
N HIS A 61 5.32 -20.85 19.31
CA HIS A 61 4.82 -20.96 17.93
C HIS A 61 5.17 -22.28 17.24
N GLY A 62 5.77 -23.25 17.95
CA GLY A 62 6.07 -24.57 17.40
C GLY A 62 7.02 -24.51 16.20
N VAL A 63 7.99 -23.58 16.25
CA VAL A 63 8.97 -23.38 15.18
C VAL A 63 10.19 -24.27 15.44
N ASP A 64 10.53 -25.10 14.46
CA ASP A 64 11.70 -25.96 14.51
C ASP A 64 12.94 -25.16 14.03
N PHE A 65 13.79 -24.76 14.97
CA PHE A 65 15.03 -24.06 14.68
C PHE A 65 16.16 -25.05 14.33
N ARG A 66 16.90 -24.78 13.24
CA ARG A 66 18.01 -25.63 12.76
C ARG A 66 19.21 -24.78 12.34
N GLU A 67 20.42 -25.24 12.67
CA GLU A 67 21.67 -24.52 12.40
C GLU A 67 22.31 -24.92 11.05
N ASP A 68 21.93 -26.07 10.49
CA ASP A 68 22.54 -26.63 9.27
C ASP A 68 21.51 -27.04 8.20
N LEU A 69 21.82 -26.68 6.95
CA LEU A 69 21.02 -26.87 5.72
C LEU A 69 21.17 -28.27 5.11
N THR A 70 22.08 -29.11 5.62
CA THR A 70 22.37 -30.47 5.13
C THR A 70 21.17 -31.44 5.11
N LEU A 71 19.99 -31.03 5.58
CA LEU A 71 18.78 -31.84 5.73
C LEU A 71 17.64 -31.46 4.77
N LEU A 72 17.90 -30.74 3.68
CA LEU A 72 16.84 -30.47 2.69
C LEU A 72 16.33 -31.73 1.98
N ASP A 73 17.17 -32.78 1.91
CA ASP A 73 16.80 -34.10 1.37
C ASP A 73 15.91 -34.92 2.32
N ASP A 74 15.78 -34.51 3.59
CA ASP A 74 15.02 -35.23 4.63
C ASP A 74 13.56 -34.75 4.78
N HIS A 75 13.08 -33.89 3.87
CA HIS A 75 11.66 -33.47 3.88
C HIS A 75 10.85 -34.29 2.90
N PRO A 76 10.23 -35.42 3.31
CA PRO A 76 9.36 -36.19 2.43
C PRO A 76 8.20 -35.31 1.97
N ALA A 77 7.97 -35.29 0.65
CA ALA A 77 6.77 -34.73 0.07
C ALA A 77 5.55 -35.47 0.66
N GLY A 78 4.69 -34.78 1.41
CA GLY A 78 3.42 -35.37 1.89
C GLY A 78 2.90 -34.97 3.27
N GLN A 79 3.67 -34.25 4.11
CA GLN A 79 3.23 -33.84 5.46
C GLN A 79 2.63 -32.42 5.50
N GLY A 80 1.63 -32.16 4.66
CA GLY A 80 0.88 -30.90 4.67
C GLY A 80 1.66 -29.63 4.29
N PRO A 81 1.00 -28.44 4.32
CA PRO A 81 1.63 -27.17 3.97
C PRO A 81 2.71 -26.74 4.96
N LYS A 82 3.92 -26.50 4.47
CA LYS A 82 5.08 -26.12 5.31
C LYS A 82 5.65 -24.75 4.93
N LEU A 83 6.17 -24.05 5.93
CA LEU A 83 6.95 -22.81 5.80
C LEU A 83 8.41 -23.09 6.21
N ILE A 84 9.35 -22.75 5.34
CA ILE A 84 10.78 -22.75 5.63
C ILE A 84 11.30 -21.32 5.58
N VAL A 85 12.06 -20.93 6.60
CA VAL A 85 12.80 -19.69 6.66
C VAL A 85 14.29 -20.01 6.54
N MET A 86 14.99 -19.40 5.60
CA MET A 86 16.43 -19.63 5.37
C MET A 86 17.21 -18.32 5.48
N ASP A 87 18.33 -18.34 6.19
CA ASP A 87 19.32 -17.27 6.15
C ASP A 87 20.40 -17.62 5.11
N ASP A 88 20.73 -16.68 4.22
CA ASP A 88 21.90 -16.67 3.33
C ASP A 88 22.09 -17.81 2.27
N MET A 89 21.17 -18.76 2.08
CA MET A 89 21.24 -19.74 0.97
C MET A 89 19.91 -19.96 0.23
N MET A 90 20.00 -20.36 -1.05
CA MET A 90 18.85 -20.47 -1.96
C MET A 90 18.80 -21.85 -2.63
N HIS A 91 17.78 -22.64 -2.31
CA HIS A 91 17.39 -23.84 -3.07
C HIS A 91 15.88 -23.81 -3.36
N GLU A 92 15.49 -24.07 -4.61
CA GLU A 92 14.09 -24.15 -5.00
C GLU A 92 13.56 -25.55 -4.67
N ILE A 93 12.68 -25.63 -3.67
CA ILE A 93 12.04 -26.88 -3.28
C ILE A 93 10.54 -26.76 -3.56
N LYS A 94 10.02 -27.69 -4.36
CA LYS A 94 8.61 -27.71 -4.75
C LYS A 94 7.72 -28.02 -3.53
N ASN A 95 6.50 -27.48 -3.55
CA ASN A 95 5.47 -27.67 -2.51
C ASN A 95 5.79 -27.08 -1.13
N LEU A 96 6.74 -26.15 -1.04
CA LEU A 96 7.07 -25.44 0.20
C LEU A 96 6.87 -23.94 0.04
N SER A 97 6.47 -23.27 1.13
CA SER A 97 6.63 -21.82 1.23
C SER A 97 8.01 -21.52 1.78
N ILE A 98 8.83 -20.76 1.04
CA ILE A 98 10.21 -20.45 1.40
C ILE A 98 10.36 -18.94 1.52
N PHE A 99 10.75 -18.47 2.69
CA PHE A 99 11.16 -17.10 2.94
C PHE A 99 12.66 -17.10 3.17
N PHE A 100 13.41 -16.30 2.41
CA PHE A 100 14.86 -16.25 2.56
C PHE A 100 15.33 -14.86 2.89
N LEU A 101 16.10 -14.74 3.95
CA LEU A 101 16.69 -13.49 4.40
C LEU A 101 18.01 -13.31 3.67
N SER A 102 18.14 -12.21 2.95
CA SER A 102 19.34 -11.90 2.17
C SER A 102 19.76 -10.45 2.35
N GLN A 103 21.07 -10.22 2.28
CA GLN A 103 21.64 -8.88 2.22
C GLN A 103 21.76 -8.34 0.79
N CYS A 104 21.60 -9.20 -0.22
CA CYS A 104 21.84 -8.88 -1.62
C CYS A 104 20.67 -9.34 -2.51
N LEU A 105 20.25 -8.46 -3.43
CA LEU A 105 19.20 -8.78 -4.41
C LEU A 105 19.74 -9.69 -5.52
N PHE A 106 21.04 -9.56 -5.85
CA PHE A 106 21.68 -10.29 -6.93
C PHE A 106 22.99 -10.96 -6.47
N PRO A 107 22.93 -12.00 -5.62
CA PRO A 107 24.11 -12.77 -5.31
C PRO A 107 24.68 -13.41 -6.58
N ASN A 108 26.00 -13.39 -6.72
CA ASN A 108 26.70 -13.96 -7.89
C ASN A 108 26.25 -15.42 -8.11
N GLY A 109 25.75 -15.73 -9.32
CA GLY A 109 25.30 -17.07 -9.68
C GLY A 109 23.82 -17.40 -9.42
N LEU A 110 23.06 -16.54 -8.72
CA LEU A 110 21.66 -16.84 -8.30
C LEU A 110 20.59 -15.97 -8.99
N ARG A 111 20.96 -15.27 -10.09
CA ARG A 111 20.06 -14.39 -10.86
C ARG A 111 18.77 -15.07 -11.34
N GLN A 112 18.82 -16.37 -11.68
CA GLN A 112 17.63 -17.09 -12.15
C GLN A 112 16.58 -17.30 -11.07
N ILE A 113 16.98 -17.37 -9.79
CA ILE A 113 16.05 -17.65 -8.71
C ILE A 113 15.29 -16.38 -8.32
N SER A 114 15.91 -15.19 -8.35
CA SER A 114 15.17 -13.92 -8.22
C SER A 114 14.04 -13.80 -9.26
N LEU A 115 14.24 -14.35 -10.47
CA LEU A 115 13.25 -14.31 -11.55
C LEU A 115 12.08 -15.30 -11.34
N ASN A 116 12.28 -16.37 -10.57
CA ASN A 116 11.27 -17.39 -10.26
C ASN A 116 10.61 -17.20 -8.90
N THR A 117 10.68 -15.99 -8.34
CA THR A 117 10.07 -15.68 -7.04
C THR A 117 8.64 -15.20 -7.16
N HIS A 118 7.82 -15.60 -6.19
CA HIS A 118 6.42 -15.17 -6.13
C HIS A 118 6.28 -13.82 -5.45
N TYR A 119 7.14 -13.55 -4.46
CA TYR A 119 7.12 -12.32 -3.68
C TYR A 119 8.55 -11.81 -3.50
N ILE A 120 8.73 -10.49 -3.47
CA ILE A 120 10.00 -9.87 -3.05
C ILE A 120 9.69 -8.78 -2.04
N MET A 121 10.32 -8.84 -0.88
CA MET A 121 10.23 -7.80 0.14
C MET A 121 11.55 -7.05 0.19
N LEU A 122 11.51 -5.75 -0.11
CA LEU A 122 12.67 -4.87 -0.04
C LEU A 122 12.57 -4.02 1.22
N PHE A 123 13.51 -4.23 2.14
CA PHE A 123 13.63 -3.43 3.35
C PHE A 123 14.44 -2.17 3.08
N LYS A 124 14.33 -1.18 3.97
CA LYS A 124 15.18 0.01 3.93
C LYS A 124 16.66 -0.37 3.95
N THR A 125 17.42 0.18 3.01
CA THR A 125 18.89 0.13 2.99
C THR A 125 19.46 1.49 2.59
N SER A 126 20.55 1.90 3.22
CA SER A 126 21.30 3.12 2.88
C SER A 126 22.49 2.86 1.96
N ARG A 127 22.90 1.60 1.82
CA ARG A 127 24.21 1.22 1.28
C ARG A 127 24.22 0.96 -0.22
N ASP A 128 23.10 0.52 -0.82
CA ASP A 128 23.06 0.15 -2.23
C ASP A 128 21.69 0.35 -2.91
N LEU A 129 21.38 1.60 -3.26
CA LEU A 129 20.21 1.93 -4.08
C LEU A 129 20.38 1.51 -5.56
N ALA A 130 21.60 1.17 -6.00
CA ALA A 130 21.85 0.76 -7.38
C ALA A 130 21.27 -0.63 -7.67
N GLN A 131 21.38 -1.56 -6.71
CA GLN A 131 20.68 -2.85 -6.79
C GLN A 131 19.16 -2.69 -6.88
N ILE A 132 18.58 -1.79 -6.08
CA ILE A 132 17.13 -1.54 -6.09
C ILE A 132 16.69 -0.94 -7.43
N ARG A 133 17.44 0.05 -7.93
CA ARG A 133 17.20 0.63 -9.26
C ARG A 133 17.27 -0.44 -10.35
N THR A 134 18.26 -1.33 -10.27
CA THR A 134 18.44 -2.44 -11.22
C THR A 134 17.27 -3.41 -11.16
N PHE A 135 16.83 -3.77 -9.97
CA PHE A 135 15.62 -4.56 -9.76
C PHE A 135 14.38 -3.89 -10.34
N CYS A 136 14.13 -2.62 -10.05
CA CYS A 136 12.98 -1.90 -10.61
C CYS A 136 13.01 -1.86 -12.15
N MET A 137 14.19 -1.73 -12.75
CA MET A 137 14.35 -1.82 -14.22
C MET A 137 14.06 -3.22 -14.76
N GLN A 138 14.37 -4.28 -14.02
CA GLN A 138 14.02 -5.64 -14.42
C GLN A 138 12.52 -5.91 -14.29
N VAL A 139 11.87 -5.38 -13.25
CA VAL A 139 10.43 -5.54 -13.01
C VAL A 139 9.59 -4.82 -14.07
N ASP A 140 9.91 -3.56 -14.36
CA ASP A 140 9.22 -2.79 -15.39
C ASP A 140 10.17 -1.74 -16.00
N PRO A 141 10.85 -2.06 -17.12
CA PRO A 141 11.79 -1.16 -17.76
C PRO A 141 11.18 0.19 -18.17
N GLN A 142 9.88 0.23 -18.46
CA GLN A 142 9.19 1.43 -18.93
C GLN A 142 8.83 2.37 -17.77
N HIS A 143 8.53 1.80 -16.60
CA HIS A 143 8.01 2.54 -15.46
C HIS A 143 8.89 2.49 -14.21
N PHE A 144 10.12 1.98 -14.30
CA PHE A 144 11.03 1.73 -13.17
C PHE A 144 11.15 2.88 -12.16
N ARG A 145 11.12 4.14 -12.62
CA ARG A 145 11.17 5.33 -11.75
C ARG A 145 10.01 5.38 -10.76
N ALA A 146 8.80 5.01 -11.20
CA ALA A 146 7.63 4.95 -10.33
C ALA A 146 7.75 3.82 -9.29
N LEU A 147 8.40 2.71 -9.63
CA LEU A 147 8.65 1.64 -8.66
C LEU A 147 9.71 2.07 -7.63
N LEU A 148 10.73 2.81 -8.08
CA LEU A 148 11.76 3.36 -7.20
C LEU A 148 11.17 4.41 -6.25
N GLU A 149 10.35 5.35 -6.74
CA GLU A 149 9.64 6.33 -5.91
C GLU A 149 8.74 5.65 -4.86
N ALA A 150 8.06 4.57 -5.23
CA ALA A 150 7.25 3.79 -4.30
C ALA A 150 8.10 3.10 -3.22
N TYR A 151 9.26 2.53 -3.60
CA TYR A 151 10.23 2.01 -2.63
C TYR A 151 10.68 3.10 -1.66
N GLU A 152 11.10 4.27 -2.16
CA GLU A 152 11.58 5.39 -1.34
C GLU A 152 10.51 5.91 -0.38
N ASP A 153 9.25 5.99 -0.82
CA ASP A 153 8.13 6.38 0.04
C ASP A 153 7.84 5.32 1.11
N ALA A 154 7.75 4.04 0.72
CA ALA A 154 7.48 2.93 1.63
C ALA A 154 8.59 2.72 2.65
N THR A 155 9.83 3.06 2.29
CA THR A 155 11.03 2.88 3.12
C THR A 155 11.55 4.18 3.75
N ARG A 156 10.69 5.20 3.89
CA ARG A 156 11.08 6.49 4.48
C ARG A 156 11.56 6.35 5.92
N ALA A 157 10.93 5.51 6.74
CA ALA A 157 11.29 5.29 8.15
C ALA A 157 12.24 4.10 8.34
N GLY A 158 12.87 3.94 9.52
CA GLY A 158 13.62 2.71 9.82
C GLY A 158 12.69 1.49 9.90
N TYR A 159 13.22 0.29 9.65
CA TYR A 159 12.50 -0.99 9.78
C TYR A 159 11.25 -1.17 8.91
N THR A 160 11.09 -0.33 7.88
CA THR A 160 10.00 -0.43 6.90
C THR A 160 10.44 -1.16 5.64
N TYR A 161 9.47 -1.67 4.88
CA TYR A 161 9.67 -2.47 3.69
C TYR A 161 8.63 -2.16 2.62
N ILE A 162 8.85 -2.65 1.40
CA ILE A 162 7.83 -2.76 0.36
C ILE A 162 7.80 -4.20 -0.18
N LEU A 163 6.60 -4.75 -0.32
CA LEU A 163 6.31 -6.04 -0.92
C LEU A 163 6.00 -5.85 -2.41
N PHE A 164 6.63 -6.65 -3.26
CA PHE A 164 6.29 -6.88 -4.66
C PHE A 164 5.68 -8.29 -4.80
N ASP A 165 4.54 -8.38 -5.49
CA ASP A 165 3.80 -9.62 -5.74
C ASP A 165 3.80 -9.95 -7.24
N PHE A 166 4.48 -11.05 -7.58
CA PHE A 166 4.70 -11.51 -8.94
C PHE A 166 3.78 -12.66 -9.34
N LYS A 167 2.83 -13.08 -8.50
CA LYS A 167 1.89 -14.14 -8.88
C LYS A 167 1.11 -13.72 -10.14
N PRO A 168 0.97 -14.57 -11.16
CA PRO A 168 0.20 -14.24 -12.36
C PRO A 168 -1.28 -13.95 -12.07
N SER A 169 -1.84 -14.59 -11.04
CA SER A 169 -3.22 -14.40 -10.59
C SER A 169 -3.46 -13.11 -9.80
N GLN A 170 -2.41 -12.37 -9.44
CA GLN A 170 -2.56 -11.12 -8.68
C GLN A 170 -2.98 -9.97 -9.60
N LEU A 171 -3.88 -9.11 -9.11
CA LEU A 171 -4.25 -7.91 -9.87
C LEU A 171 -3.10 -6.91 -9.85
N ASP A 172 -2.80 -6.34 -11.00
CA ASP A 172 -1.64 -5.48 -11.22
C ASP A 172 -1.57 -4.28 -10.26
N HIS A 173 -2.72 -3.65 -9.98
CA HIS A 173 -2.82 -2.53 -9.04
C HIS A 173 -2.58 -2.89 -7.58
N LEU A 174 -2.53 -4.18 -7.20
CA LEU A 174 -2.24 -4.63 -5.83
C LEU A 174 -0.86 -5.30 -5.70
N ARG A 175 -0.02 -5.22 -6.73
CA ARG A 175 1.29 -5.88 -6.72
C ARG A 175 2.31 -5.24 -5.78
N MET A 176 2.16 -3.96 -5.44
CA MET A 176 3.12 -3.24 -4.61
C MET A 176 2.47 -2.75 -3.32
N ARG A 177 2.93 -3.24 -2.18
CA ARG A 177 2.26 -3.04 -0.89
C ARG A 177 3.23 -2.80 0.27
N THR A 178 2.81 -2.09 1.29
CA THR A 178 3.49 -2.02 2.60
C THR A 178 2.45 -2.01 3.72
N LEU A 179 2.90 -2.12 4.97
CA LEU A 179 2.04 -2.19 6.16
C LEU A 179 1.03 -3.32 6.06
N ILE A 180 1.50 -4.54 5.74
CA ILE A 180 0.65 -5.67 5.35
C ILE A 180 0.13 -6.50 6.53
N PHE A 181 0.53 -6.20 7.77
CA PHE A 181 0.15 -7.02 8.94
C PHE A 181 -1.26 -6.70 9.44
N PRO A 182 -1.91 -7.62 10.17
CA PRO A 182 -3.19 -7.36 10.81
C PRO A 182 -3.13 -6.13 11.73
N GLY A 183 -4.18 -5.32 11.69
CA GLY A 183 -4.27 -4.06 12.44
C GLY A 183 -3.52 -2.88 11.79
N GLU A 184 -2.74 -3.10 10.74
CA GLU A 184 -2.12 -2.03 9.97
C GLU A 184 -3.01 -1.56 8.82
N SER A 185 -2.87 -0.29 8.42
CA SER A 185 -3.53 0.23 7.23
C SER A 185 -2.67 -0.02 6.01
N THR A 186 -2.88 -1.16 5.34
CA THR A 186 -2.14 -1.54 4.13
C THR A 186 -2.13 -0.42 3.10
N VAL A 187 -0.92 -0.01 2.70
CA VAL A 187 -0.71 1.00 1.66
C VAL A 187 -0.36 0.28 0.35
N VAL A 188 -1.01 0.70 -0.73
CA VAL A 188 -0.84 0.12 -2.07
C VAL A 188 -0.25 1.16 -3.01
N TYR A 189 0.79 0.79 -3.76
CA TYR A 189 1.45 1.64 -4.74
C TYR A 189 1.02 1.26 -6.16
N ILE A 190 0.50 2.24 -6.90
CA ILE A 190 0.08 2.07 -8.29
C ILE A 190 0.82 3.08 -9.16
N PRO A 191 1.67 2.64 -10.11
CA PRO A 191 2.28 3.54 -11.06
C PRO A 191 1.22 4.35 -11.81
N ARG A 192 1.38 5.67 -11.88
CA ARG A 192 0.39 6.58 -12.52
C ARG A 192 0.06 6.20 -13.97
N ALA A 193 1.01 5.60 -14.68
CA ALA A 193 0.81 5.12 -16.05
C ALA A 193 -0.14 3.92 -16.13
N LYS A 194 -0.07 2.99 -15.16
CA LYS A 194 -0.90 1.78 -15.06
C LYS A 194 -2.29 2.07 -14.50
N TYR A 195 -2.41 3.10 -13.66
CA TYR A 195 -3.68 3.62 -13.15
C TYR A 195 -4.71 3.96 -14.27
N LYS A 196 -4.26 4.26 -15.49
CA LYS A 196 -5.17 4.56 -16.61
C LYS A 196 -5.57 3.35 -17.46
N ARG A 197 -4.81 2.24 -17.40
CA ARG A 197 -4.96 1.08 -18.31
C ARG A 197 -5.68 -0.11 -17.68
N GLU A 198 -5.47 -0.39 -16.40
CA GLU A 198 -5.98 -1.61 -15.75
C GLU A 198 -7.42 -1.51 -15.25
N ILE A 199 -8.05 -0.34 -15.43
CA ILE A 199 -9.35 -0.02 -14.84
C ILE A 199 -10.29 0.42 -15.98
N ASP A 200 -10.55 -0.52 -16.91
CA ASP A 200 -11.64 -0.57 -17.89
C ASP A 200 -12.31 0.75 -18.32
N GLY A 201 -11.55 1.73 -18.79
CA GLY A 201 -12.11 2.98 -19.33
C GLY A 201 -13.07 3.74 -18.38
N ARG A 202 -13.12 3.38 -17.09
CA ARG A 202 -13.96 3.99 -16.06
C ARG A 202 -13.10 4.23 -14.84
N PRO A 203 -13.04 5.46 -14.31
CA PRO A 203 -12.07 5.76 -13.27
C PRO A 203 -12.44 5.12 -11.92
N LEU A 204 -11.39 4.74 -11.17
CA LEU A 204 -11.35 4.07 -9.86
C LEU A 204 -12.10 4.84 -8.76
N ASN A 205 -13.41 4.78 -8.86
CA ASN A 205 -14.34 5.53 -8.04
C ASN A 205 -15.01 4.64 -6.99
N HIS A 206 -14.80 3.32 -7.07
CA HIS A 206 -15.50 2.36 -6.25
C HIS A 206 -14.67 1.74 -5.12
N LEU A 207 -13.35 1.97 -5.06
CA LEU A 207 -12.51 1.65 -3.89
C LEU A 207 -12.36 2.85 -2.96
N MET A 208 -13.48 3.52 -2.68
CA MET A 208 -13.57 4.54 -1.65
C MET A 208 -13.05 3.98 -0.33
N THR A 209 -11.92 4.51 0.11
CA THR A 209 -11.97 5.47 1.22
C THR A 209 -11.19 6.71 0.77
N MET A 210 -11.74 7.89 1.06
CA MET A 210 -11.27 9.19 0.54
C MET A 210 -9.77 9.43 0.82
N ALA A 211 -9.13 10.24 -0.03
CA ALA A 211 -7.70 10.52 0.07
C ALA A 211 -7.35 11.25 1.38
N PRO A 212 -6.10 11.13 1.87
CA PRO A 212 -5.64 11.69 3.15
C PRO A 212 -6.00 13.16 3.36
N ALA A 213 -6.00 13.98 2.29
CA ALA A 213 -6.21 15.43 2.37
C ALA A 213 -7.58 15.84 2.96
N ALA A 214 -8.66 15.15 2.57
CA ALA A 214 -10.00 15.41 3.10
C ALA A 214 -10.11 15.01 4.58
N LYS A 215 -9.50 13.87 4.96
CA LYS A 215 -9.40 13.42 6.36
C LYS A 215 -8.59 14.41 7.21
N THR A 216 -7.45 14.90 6.71
CA THR A 216 -6.59 15.88 7.40
C THR A 216 -7.32 17.20 7.68
N HIS A 217 -8.25 17.62 6.83
CA HIS A 217 -8.94 18.93 6.95
C HIS A 217 -10.35 18.84 7.51
N LYS A 218 -10.70 17.72 8.17
CA LYS A 218 -12.04 17.46 8.71
C LYS A 218 -12.61 18.61 9.54
N ALA A 219 -11.83 19.13 10.49
CA ALA A 219 -12.27 20.23 11.35
C ALA A 219 -12.57 21.50 10.55
N LEU A 220 -11.71 21.86 9.59
CA LEU A 220 -11.90 23.04 8.75
C LEU A 220 -13.08 22.88 7.77
N LEU A 221 -13.31 21.68 7.24
CA LEU A 221 -14.49 21.37 6.42
C LEU A 221 -15.80 21.47 7.24
N GLN A 222 -15.79 21.04 8.50
CA GLN A 222 -16.92 21.18 9.43
C GLN A 222 -17.18 22.64 9.84
N VAL A 223 -16.12 23.44 10.02
CA VAL A 223 -16.25 24.88 10.27
C VAL A 223 -16.77 25.59 9.02
N LEU A 224 -16.28 25.26 7.83
CA LEU A 224 -16.80 25.81 6.57
C LEU A 224 -18.29 25.51 6.34
N LEU A 225 -18.76 24.34 6.81
CA LEU A 225 -20.19 23.99 6.80
C LEU A 225 -21.03 24.95 7.65
N SER A 226 -20.62 25.19 8.89
CA SER A 226 -21.40 25.92 9.89
C SER A 226 -21.17 27.45 9.88
N ALA A 227 -20.06 27.93 9.30
CA ALA A 227 -19.67 29.34 9.32
C ALA A 227 -20.59 30.27 8.51
N LYS A 228 -20.74 31.53 8.94
CA LYS A 228 -21.42 32.59 8.15
C LYS A 228 -20.59 32.97 6.91
N LEU A 229 -21.22 33.57 5.90
CA LEU A 229 -20.59 33.92 4.61
C LEU A 229 -19.27 34.70 4.76
N LYS A 230 -19.21 35.67 5.68
CA LYS A 230 -18.01 36.47 5.97
C LYS A 230 -16.84 35.60 6.49
N PHE A 231 -17.11 34.70 7.43
CA PHE A 231 -16.10 33.79 7.99
C PHE A 231 -15.62 32.75 6.96
N ARG A 232 -16.51 32.25 6.10
CA ARG A 232 -16.12 31.34 5.01
C ARG A 232 -15.12 31.98 4.06
N LYS A 233 -15.33 33.25 3.69
CA LYS A 233 -14.37 33.99 2.85
C LYS A 233 -13.01 34.10 3.52
N ALA A 234 -12.97 34.49 4.80
CA ALA A 234 -11.73 34.59 5.56
C ALA A 234 -10.97 33.25 5.66
N ILE A 235 -11.68 32.12 5.84
CA ILE A 235 -11.08 30.78 5.85
C ILE A 235 -10.47 30.44 4.49
N LEU A 236 -11.17 30.76 3.39
CA LEU A 236 -10.67 30.51 2.03
C LEU A 236 -9.59 31.50 1.60
N GLU A 237 -9.51 32.69 2.19
CA GLU A 237 -8.42 33.65 1.97
C GLU A 237 -7.13 33.10 2.59
N ASN A 238 -7.24 32.51 3.77
CA ASN A 238 -6.11 31.95 4.52
C ASN A 238 -5.91 30.44 4.31
N SER A 239 -6.64 29.82 3.37
CA SER A 239 -6.56 28.39 3.14
C SER A 239 -5.21 28.00 2.53
N ASP A 240 -4.68 26.87 2.99
CA ASP A 240 -3.51 26.22 2.44
C ASP A 240 -3.85 25.42 1.17
N ARG A 241 -2.83 24.82 0.55
CA ARG A 241 -3.04 23.99 -0.66
C ARG A 241 -3.89 22.76 -0.38
N ALA A 242 -3.73 22.16 0.80
CA ALA A 242 -4.36 20.91 1.13
C ALA A 242 -5.89 21.07 1.33
N LEU A 243 -6.35 22.12 2.00
CA LEU A 243 -7.77 22.43 2.11
C LEU A 243 -8.43 22.70 0.74
N VAL A 244 -7.75 23.45 -0.13
CA VAL A 244 -8.25 23.73 -1.50
C VAL A 244 -8.41 22.44 -2.29
N TYR A 245 -7.41 21.56 -2.25
CA TYR A 245 -7.49 20.28 -2.97
C TYR A 245 -8.51 19.31 -2.35
N ALA A 246 -8.70 19.32 -1.04
CA ALA A 246 -9.77 18.56 -0.39
C ALA A 246 -11.16 18.96 -0.91
N ILE A 247 -11.43 20.26 -1.08
CA ILE A 247 -12.70 20.74 -1.64
C ILE A 247 -12.84 20.36 -3.12
N CYS A 248 -11.75 20.42 -3.89
CA CYS A 248 -11.74 19.95 -5.29
C CYS A 248 -12.00 18.44 -5.41
N GLU A 249 -11.46 17.65 -4.50
CA GLU A 249 -11.67 16.20 -4.44
C GLU A 249 -13.13 15.86 -4.11
N ILE A 250 -13.75 16.58 -3.18
CA ILE A 250 -15.18 16.50 -2.91
C ILE A 250 -15.99 16.78 -4.19
N CYS A 251 -15.62 17.80 -4.95
CA CYS A 251 -16.26 18.12 -6.23
C CYS A 251 -16.12 16.99 -7.26
N ASP A 252 -14.93 16.38 -7.37
CA ASP A 252 -14.67 15.26 -8.26
C ASP A 252 -15.53 14.05 -7.87
N ASN A 253 -15.58 13.70 -6.58
CA ASN A 253 -16.40 12.61 -6.06
C ASN A 253 -17.91 12.82 -6.26
N LEU A 254 -18.39 14.07 -6.18
CA LEU A 254 -19.79 14.43 -6.47
C LEU A 254 -20.17 14.24 -7.94
N LEU A 255 -19.25 14.48 -8.87
CA LEU A 255 -19.47 14.27 -10.31
C LEU A 255 -19.45 12.78 -10.66
N ARG A 256 -18.62 12.03 -9.94
CA ARG A 256 -18.39 10.60 -10.11
C ARG A 256 -19.51 9.73 -9.54
N GLY A 257 -20.36 10.30 -8.70
CA GLY A 257 -21.47 9.58 -8.06
C GLY A 257 -21.04 8.79 -6.82
N ASN A 258 -19.83 9.03 -6.32
CA ASN A 258 -19.26 8.32 -5.18
C ASN A 258 -19.90 8.77 -3.85
N ILE A 259 -20.51 9.94 -3.85
CA ILE A 259 -21.24 10.45 -2.69
C ILE A 259 -22.72 10.16 -2.94
N PRO A 260 -23.35 9.26 -2.15
CA PRO A 260 -24.77 9.00 -2.26
C PRO A 260 -25.56 10.26 -1.89
N LEU A 261 -26.39 10.74 -2.82
CA LEU A 261 -27.21 11.94 -2.64
C LEU A 261 -28.69 11.57 -2.69
N SER A 262 -29.49 12.19 -1.82
CA SER A 262 -30.96 12.18 -1.94
C SER A 262 -31.42 12.90 -3.21
N ASP A 263 -32.65 12.65 -3.65
CA ASP A 263 -33.17 13.25 -4.89
C ASP A 263 -33.27 14.78 -4.82
N SER A 264 -33.54 15.33 -3.64
CA SER A 264 -33.50 16.77 -3.38
C SER A 264 -32.08 17.35 -3.52
N HIS A 265 -31.04 16.61 -3.09
CA HIS A 265 -29.64 16.99 -3.27
C HIS A 265 -29.15 16.82 -4.72
N LYS A 266 -29.66 15.82 -5.45
CA LYS A 266 -29.38 15.68 -6.91
C LYS A 266 -29.89 16.88 -7.70
N ALA A 267 -31.08 17.40 -7.37
CA ALA A 267 -31.65 18.60 -7.98
C ALA A 267 -30.80 19.86 -7.70
N LYS A 268 -30.39 20.06 -6.44
CA LYS A 268 -29.49 21.17 -6.04
C LYS A 268 -28.11 21.07 -6.72
N ARG A 269 -27.55 19.87 -6.85
CA ARG A 269 -26.30 19.62 -7.59
C ARG A 269 -26.40 20.06 -9.06
N LYS A 270 -27.54 19.82 -9.72
CA LYS A 270 -27.76 20.18 -11.13
C LYS A 270 -27.57 21.68 -11.36
N ARG A 271 -28.02 22.53 -10.42
CA ARG A 271 -27.90 24.00 -10.48
C ARG A 271 -26.44 24.50 -10.45
N HIS A 272 -25.52 23.71 -9.91
CA HIS A 272 -24.10 24.11 -9.75
C HIS A 272 -23.12 23.21 -10.50
N ARG A 273 -23.60 22.34 -11.39
CA ARG A 273 -22.80 21.36 -12.12
C ARG A 273 -21.59 21.98 -12.84
N HIS A 274 -21.74 23.18 -13.37
CA HIS A 274 -20.64 23.91 -14.04
C HIS A 274 -19.48 24.19 -13.07
N LYS A 275 -19.76 24.81 -11.93
CA LYS A 275 -18.75 25.15 -10.90
C LYS A 275 -18.10 23.91 -10.29
N ILE A 276 -18.87 22.84 -10.09
CA ILE A 276 -18.34 21.56 -9.61
C ILE A 276 -17.35 20.99 -10.64
N ARG A 277 -17.69 21.02 -11.93
CA ARG A 277 -16.79 20.59 -13.02
C ARG A 277 -15.53 21.43 -13.09
N GLU A 278 -15.65 22.75 -13.00
CA GLU A 278 -14.51 23.67 -12.99
C GLU A 278 -13.53 23.36 -11.86
N LEU A 279 -14.02 23.12 -10.65
CA LEU A 279 -13.15 22.81 -9.51
C LEU A 279 -12.57 21.40 -9.56
N ALA A 280 -13.27 20.44 -10.18
CA ALA A 280 -12.80 19.06 -10.36
C ALA A 280 -11.75 18.90 -11.48
N GLN A 281 -11.55 19.91 -12.34
CA GLN A 281 -10.55 19.84 -13.42
C GLN A 281 -9.13 19.66 -12.86
N ARG A 282 -8.37 18.73 -13.44
CA ARG A 282 -7.02 18.34 -12.98
C ARG A 282 -5.87 19.19 -13.54
N GLY A 283 -6.13 19.96 -14.59
CA GLY A 283 -5.11 20.78 -15.27
C GLY A 283 -4.91 22.18 -14.69
N GLU A 284 -5.67 22.57 -13.67
CA GLU A 284 -5.66 23.92 -13.13
C GLU A 284 -4.91 23.99 -11.78
N GLY A 285 -3.98 24.94 -11.66
CA GLY A 285 -3.18 25.14 -10.46
C GLY A 285 -4.00 25.60 -9.24
N TRP A 286 -3.51 25.32 -8.04
CA TRP A 286 -4.22 25.58 -6.78
C TRP A 286 -4.62 27.06 -6.58
N THR A 287 -3.82 28.02 -7.06
CA THR A 287 -4.11 29.47 -6.94
C THR A 287 -5.40 29.85 -7.65
N LYS A 288 -5.59 29.37 -8.90
CA LYS A 288 -6.82 29.59 -9.67
C LYS A 288 -8.02 28.88 -9.05
N LYS A 289 -7.82 27.67 -8.52
CA LYS A 289 -8.86 26.93 -7.78
C LYS A 289 -9.30 27.68 -6.51
N LYS A 290 -8.34 28.24 -5.76
CA LYS A 290 -8.59 29.06 -4.57
C LYS A 290 -9.38 30.32 -4.92
N GLU A 291 -8.99 31.03 -5.99
CA GLU A 291 -9.71 32.19 -6.50
C GLU A 291 -11.16 31.85 -6.90
N ARG A 292 -11.37 30.71 -7.58
CA ARG A 292 -12.72 30.21 -7.94
C ARG A 292 -13.57 29.90 -6.70
N LEU A 293 -12.98 29.31 -5.66
CA LEU A 293 -13.67 29.06 -4.39
C LEU A 293 -14.08 30.35 -3.71
N GLN A 294 -13.20 31.36 -3.70
CA GLN A 294 -13.47 32.69 -3.13
C GLN A 294 -14.56 33.45 -3.91
N LYS A 295 -14.52 33.39 -5.25
CA LYS A 295 -15.56 33.94 -6.15
C LYS A 295 -16.87 33.15 -6.10
N GLY A 296 -16.86 31.94 -5.54
CA GLY A 296 -17.98 31.01 -5.49
C GLY A 296 -19.18 31.49 -4.68
N GLY A 297 -19.01 32.39 -3.71
CA GLY A 297 -20.09 32.96 -2.90
C GLY A 297 -21.02 31.88 -2.31
N ALA A 298 -22.30 31.90 -2.69
CA ALA A 298 -23.34 30.95 -2.25
C ALA A 298 -23.14 29.50 -2.75
N PHE A 299 -22.19 29.24 -3.65
CA PHE A 299 -21.88 27.90 -4.15
C PHE A 299 -21.30 26.99 -3.08
N LEU A 300 -20.30 27.45 -2.33
CA LEU A 300 -19.59 26.60 -1.35
C LEU A 300 -20.50 26.14 -0.20
N PRO A 301 -21.34 27.00 0.41
CA PRO A 301 -22.30 26.57 1.42
C PRO A 301 -23.28 25.54 0.89
N LEU A 302 -23.76 25.72 -0.35
CA LEU A 302 -24.71 24.80 -0.95
C LEU A 302 -24.05 23.45 -1.29
N LEU A 303 -22.84 23.48 -1.86
CA LEU A 303 -22.02 22.30 -2.13
C LEU A 303 -21.76 21.51 -0.84
N LEU A 304 -21.31 22.18 0.21
CA LEU A 304 -21.03 21.53 1.49
C LEU A 304 -22.34 21.04 2.14
N SER A 305 -23.44 21.79 2.05
CA SER A 305 -24.75 21.31 2.55
C SER A 305 -25.25 20.05 1.83
N THR A 306 -24.95 19.88 0.53
CA THR A 306 -25.34 18.67 -0.21
C THR A 306 -24.58 17.41 0.23
N ILE A 307 -23.44 17.57 0.88
CA ILE A 307 -22.61 16.46 1.37
C ILE A 307 -22.59 16.39 2.90
N ALA A 308 -23.22 17.33 3.60
CA ALA A 308 -23.18 17.43 5.06
C ALA A 308 -23.69 16.15 5.76
N SER A 309 -24.68 15.48 5.16
CA SER A 309 -25.22 14.20 5.65
C SER A 309 -24.25 13.02 5.48
N VAL A 310 -23.29 13.14 4.56
CA VAL A 310 -22.32 12.09 4.23
C VAL A 310 -20.94 12.44 4.78
N LEU A 311 -20.70 13.72 5.13
CA LEU A 311 -19.41 14.21 5.61
C LEU A 311 -18.91 13.46 6.88
N PRO A 312 -19.75 13.08 7.86
CA PRO A 312 -19.32 12.25 8.98
C PRO A 312 -18.80 10.87 8.54
N SER A 313 -19.52 10.18 7.65
CA SER A 313 -19.12 8.87 7.08
C SER A 313 -17.94 8.96 6.10
N LEU A 314 -17.71 10.13 5.50
CA LEU A 314 -16.60 10.40 4.57
C LEU A 314 -15.28 10.72 5.29
N LEU A 315 -15.36 11.13 6.57
CA LEU A 315 -14.24 11.61 7.38
C LEU A 315 -13.97 10.72 8.61
N GLN A 316 -14.53 9.51 8.64
CA GLN A 316 -14.15 8.44 9.57
C GLN A 316 -12.99 7.61 9.00
#